data_AF-A0AB34JLV4-F1
#
_entry.id   AF-A0AB34JLV4-F1
#
_cell.length_a   1.000
_cell.length_b   1.000
_cell.length_c   1.000
_cell.angle_alpha   90.00
_cell.angle_beta   90.00
_cell.angle_gamma   90.00
#
_symmetry.space_group_name_H-M   'P 1'
#
loop_
_entity.id
_entity.type
_entity.pdbx_description
1 polymer ?
#
loop_
_entity_poly.entity_id
_entity_poly.type
_entity_poly.pdbx_seq_one_letter_code
_entity_poly.pdbx_strand_id
1 'polypeptide(L)'
;MGSMKLLMVMISGIAVSAEEQDCSRLKEQPGWKRFSQGNQDGILQAIFSLIGETNRWAVEFGFDYQGGSGHRGEQLIMHNSGLNTRLLREHGWNVVFFDAIVNDTNVGIHKVILTEDNIVDSFHAALVPIEVDYVSIDVDSIDLWLLRALLKEYRPRVISVEYNRNFLSWMHITHIRDWHQWTRKSVYGASAGAMNHIAKINGYKVVNIMPSGMDMFFVRQDVLQAHCILHSIAQFDELAHMAGLGRRMHPTCDKQKDLPRLIDLDLELQGKHEQARLKALGEVTLLNHLNRSNPMCNNK
;
A
#
# COMPACT_ATOMS: atom_id res chain seq x y z
N MET A 1 -15.30 -32.20 -55.32
CA MET A 1 -16.34 -31.58 -54.48
C MET A 1 -16.06 -31.98 -53.04
N GLY A 2 -15.83 -31.14 -52.04
CA GLY A 2 -15.16 -29.84 -51.98
C GLY A 2 -14.20 -29.91 -50.77
N SER A 3 -13.01 -29.33 -50.88
CA SER A 3 -12.04 -29.28 -49.78
C SER A 3 -12.36 -28.07 -48.90
N MET A 4 -12.63 -28.32 -47.63
CA MET A 4 -12.94 -27.31 -46.62
C MET A 4 -11.65 -26.53 -46.34
N LYS A 5 -11.55 -25.29 -46.87
CA LYS A 5 -10.47 -24.37 -46.52
C LYS A 5 -10.66 -23.95 -45.07
N LEU A 6 -9.83 -24.49 -44.18
CA LEU A 6 -9.67 -23.99 -42.82
C LEU A 6 -9.05 -22.59 -42.93
N LEU A 7 -9.86 -21.55 -42.71
CA LEU A 7 -9.42 -20.17 -42.68
C LEU A 7 -8.63 -19.98 -41.37
N MET A 8 -7.32 -20.15 -41.45
CA MET A 8 -6.40 -19.88 -40.35
C MET A 8 -6.30 -18.36 -40.18
N VAL A 9 -7.11 -17.80 -39.29
CA VAL A 9 -6.95 -16.41 -38.84
C VAL A 9 -5.64 -16.35 -38.07
N MET A 10 -4.59 -15.90 -38.72
CA MET A 10 -3.32 -15.55 -38.09
C MET A 10 -3.56 -14.29 -37.26
N ILE A 11 -3.98 -14.46 -36.01
CA ILE A 11 -3.77 -13.42 -35.00
C ILE A 11 -2.26 -13.38 -34.80
N SER A 12 -1.63 -12.28 -35.18
CA SER A 12 -0.21 -11.99 -34.90
C SER A 12 -0.04 -11.78 -33.39
N GLY A 13 -0.16 -12.87 -32.63
CA GLY A 13 0.34 -12.95 -31.28
C GLY A 13 1.83 -13.23 -31.39
N ILE A 14 2.66 -12.25 -31.07
CA ILE A 14 4.01 -12.57 -30.60
C ILE A 14 3.78 -13.30 -29.28
N ALA A 15 3.76 -14.63 -29.32
CA ALA A 15 3.99 -15.42 -28.14
C ALA A 15 5.46 -15.20 -27.76
N VAL A 16 5.72 -14.13 -27.00
CA VAL A 16 6.96 -14.05 -26.23
C VAL A 16 6.85 -15.20 -25.24
N SER A 17 7.68 -16.23 -25.41
CA SER A 17 7.97 -17.12 -24.31
C SER A 17 8.62 -16.26 -23.24
N ALA A 18 7.84 -15.75 -22.28
CA ALA A 18 8.39 -15.18 -21.07
C ALA A 18 9.08 -16.34 -20.37
N GLU A 19 10.40 -16.46 -20.54
CA GLU A 19 11.19 -17.27 -19.64
C GLU A 19 11.00 -16.64 -18.26
N GLU A 20 10.19 -17.30 -17.42
CA GLU A 20 10.01 -16.92 -16.03
C GLU A 20 11.39 -16.72 -15.42
N GLN A 21 11.65 -15.52 -14.88
CA GLN A 21 12.98 -15.19 -14.34
C GLN A 21 13.00 -15.32 -12.82
N ASP A 22 14.21 -15.42 -12.27
CA ASP A 22 14.38 -15.33 -10.82
C ASP A 22 14.11 -13.89 -10.32
N CYS A 23 13.06 -13.73 -9.51
CA CYS A 23 12.68 -12.48 -8.88
C CYS A 23 13.04 -12.40 -7.37
N SER A 24 14.01 -13.18 -6.91
CA SER A 24 14.48 -13.21 -5.52
C SER A 24 15.00 -11.85 -5.02
N ARG A 25 15.42 -10.99 -5.95
CA ARG A 25 15.88 -9.61 -5.69
C ARG A 25 14.78 -8.65 -5.25
N LEU A 26 13.50 -8.97 -5.44
CA LEU A 26 12.39 -8.09 -5.06
C LEU A 26 12.37 -7.75 -3.56
N LYS A 27 12.97 -8.60 -2.71
CA LYS A 27 13.10 -8.37 -1.26
C LYS A 27 14.20 -7.39 -0.87
N GLU A 28 15.13 -7.08 -1.78
CA GLU A 28 16.27 -6.21 -1.50
C GLU A 28 15.81 -4.78 -1.21
N GLN A 29 16.65 -4.02 -0.51
CA GLN A 29 16.41 -2.62 -0.19
C GLN A 29 17.36 -1.76 -1.02
N PRO A 30 16.97 -1.29 -2.22
CA PRO A 30 17.80 -0.38 -3.00
C PRO A 30 18.18 0.82 -2.14
N GLY A 31 19.47 1.13 -2.06
CA GLY A 31 20.01 2.17 -1.18
C GLY A 31 19.83 3.60 -1.70
N TRP A 32 18.90 3.83 -2.64
CA TRP A 32 18.77 5.11 -3.32
C TRP A 32 17.33 5.61 -3.40
N LYS A 33 17.19 6.93 -3.45
CA LYS A 33 15.95 7.68 -3.66
C LYS A 33 16.23 8.99 -4.38
N ARG A 34 15.24 9.57 -5.03
CA ARG A 34 15.32 10.90 -5.65
C ARG A 34 14.26 11.86 -5.11
N PHE A 35 13.00 11.42 -5.00
CA PHE A 35 11.88 12.25 -4.58
C PHE A 35 11.09 11.64 -3.41
N SER A 36 10.98 10.31 -3.31
CA SER A 36 10.21 9.67 -2.25
C SER A 36 10.76 9.94 -0.84
N GLN A 37 9.93 9.73 0.19
CA GLN A 37 10.34 9.92 1.59
C GLN A 37 11.48 8.97 2.00
N GLY A 38 11.42 7.73 1.55
CA GLY A 38 12.44 6.70 1.70
C GLY A 38 12.95 6.22 0.35
N ASN A 39 13.32 4.95 0.26
CA ASN A 39 13.80 4.29 -0.96
C ASN A 39 12.69 3.72 -1.85
N GLN A 40 11.46 4.23 -1.76
CA GLN A 40 10.35 3.79 -2.61
C GLN A 40 10.68 3.94 -4.10
N ASP A 41 11.33 5.04 -4.51
CA ASP A 41 11.80 5.22 -5.91
C ASP A 41 12.63 4.03 -6.41
N GLY A 42 13.56 3.55 -5.59
CA GLY A 42 14.41 2.41 -5.92
C GLY A 42 13.67 1.09 -5.94
N ILE A 43 12.75 0.88 -4.99
CA ILE A 43 11.92 -0.34 -4.93
C ILE A 43 10.98 -0.40 -6.15
N LEU A 44 10.31 0.71 -6.49
CA LEU A 44 9.45 0.80 -7.66
C LEU A 44 10.22 0.57 -8.95
N GLN A 45 11.41 1.16 -9.09
CA GLN A 45 12.27 0.89 -10.24
C GLN A 45 12.61 -0.60 -10.35
N ALA A 46 12.97 -1.26 -9.25
CA ALA A 46 13.30 -2.68 -9.25
C ALA A 46 12.09 -3.55 -9.64
N ILE A 47 10.90 -3.24 -9.11
CA ILE A 47 9.65 -3.93 -9.46
C ILE A 47 9.35 -3.77 -10.96
N PHE A 48 9.26 -2.53 -11.46
CA PHE A 48 8.88 -2.28 -12.86
C PHE A 48 9.96 -2.71 -13.87
N SER A 49 11.23 -2.81 -13.47
CA SER A 49 12.28 -3.40 -14.32
C SER A 49 12.07 -4.91 -14.54
N LEU A 50 11.38 -5.59 -13.62
CA LEU A 50 11.10 -7.04 -13.71
C LEU A 50 9.77 -7.32 -14.41
N ILE A 51 8.72 -6.59 -14.05
CA ILE A 51 7.35 -6.85 -14.55
C ILE A 51 6.96 -5.99 -15.75
N GLY A 52 7.79 -5.01 -16.13
CA GLY A 52 7.45 -4.04 -17.17
C GLY A 52 6.26 -3.13 -16.82
N GLU A 53 5.94 -2.22 -17.73
CA GLU A 53 4.86 -1.24 -17.61
C GLU A 53 3.74 -1.59 -18.61
N THR A 54 2.49 -1.17 -18.37
CA THR A 54 1.38 -1.41 -19.31
C THR A 54 0.76 -0.12 -19.82
N ASN A 55 0.27 0.73 -18.93
CA ASN A 55 -0.45 1.95 -19.27
C ASN A 55 0.20 3.22 -18.68
N ARG A 56 1.19 3.06 -17.79
CA ARG A 56 1.89 4.14 -17.10
C ARG A 56 0.95 5.08 -16.33
N TRP A 57 -0.15 4.54 -15.83
CA TRP A 57 -1.00 5.25 -14.89
C TRP A 57 -0.54 4.96 -13.46
N ALA A 58 -0.47 6.02 -12.66
CA ALA A 58 -0.28 5.90 -11.23
C ALA A 58 -1.31 6.75 -10.47
N VAL A 59 -1.64 6.31 -9.27
CA VAL A 59 -2.42 7.09 -8.31
C VAL A 59 -1.67 7.23 -7.01
N GLU A 60 -1.67 8.41 -6.42
CA GLU A 60 -1.15 8.64 -5.06
C GLU A 60 -2.07 9.56 -4.27
N PHE A 61 -2.27 9.21 -3.00
CA PHE A 61 -3.05 10.01 -2.06
C PHE A 61 -2.53 9.79 -0.66
N GLY A 62 -2.66 10.82 0.18
CA GLY A 62 -2.07 10.80 1.52
C GLY A 62 -1.11 11.93 1.84
N PHE A 63 -0.56 12.55 0.80
CA PHE A 63 0.39 13.64 0.95
C PHE A 63 -0.29 14.95 1.36
N ASP A 64 0.32 15.68 2.30
CA ASP A 64 -0.13 17.00 2.78
C ASP A 64 -1.62 17.13 3.16
N TYR A 65 -2.24 16.08 3.72
CA TYR A 65 -3.65 16.08 4.18
C TYR A 65 -4.02 17.23 5.15
N GLN A 66 -3.03 17.93 5.69
CA GLN A 66 -3.19 19.04 6.66
C GLN A 66 -2.85 20.41 6.07
N GLY A 67 -2.42 20.49 4.80
CA GLY A 67 -2.15 21.75 4.10
C GLY A 67 -0.99 22.55 4.71
N GLY A 68 -0.04 21.85 5.31
CA GLY A 68 1.08 22.44 6.04
C GLY A 68 2.17 22.99 5.12
N SER A 69 2.18 22.61 3.83
CA SER A 69 3.21 23.04 2.90
C SER A 69 3.02 24.48 2.40
N GLY A 70 1.78 24.99 2.39
CA GLY A 70 1.44 26.27 1.76
C GLY A 70 1.50 26.28 0.22
N HIS A 71 1.96 25.18 -0.40
CA HIS A 71 2.02 25.02 -1.85
C HIS A 71 0.65 24.65 -2.43
N ARG A 72 0.42 24.98 -3.71
CA ARG A 72 -0.82 24.65 -4.43
C ARG A 72 -0.53 24.23 -5.87
N GLY A 73 -1.45 23.47 -6.46
CA GLY A 73 -1.33 23.01 -7.84
C GLY A 73 -0.03 22.28 -8.10
N GLU A 74 0.66 22.63 -9.18
CA GLU A 74 1.94 22.02 -9.55
C GLU A 74 3.03 22.17 -8.48
N GLN A 75 3.04 23.28 -7.73
CA GLN A 75 4.06 23.51 -6.70
C GLN A 75 4.03 22.45 -5.61
N LEU A 76 2.83 21.91 -5.32
CA LEU A 76 2.66 20.84 -4.36
C LEU A 76 3.37 19.57 -4.82
N ILE A 77 3.35 19.27 -6.11
CA ILE A 77 4.06 18.12 -6.69
C ILE A 77 5.57 18.38 -6.75
N MET A 78 5.97 19.58 -7.18
CA MET A 78 7.39 19.92 -7.39
C MET A 78 8.19 20.01 -6.10
N HIS A 79 7.58 20.55 -5.03
CA HIS A 79 8.27 20.86 -3.78
C HIS A 79 8.01 19.84 -2.67
N ASN A 80 7.04 18.94 -2.84
CA ASN A 80 6.82 17.88 -1.86
C ASN A 80 7.80 16.72 -2.10
N SER A 81 8.98 16.84 -1.47
CA SER A 81 9.91 15.72 -1.33
C SER A 81 9.30 14.69 -0.36
N GLY A 82 8.63 13.70 -0.93
CA GLY A 82 7.89 12.69 -0.18
C GLY A 82 7.08 11.79 -1.11
N LEU A 83 6.58 12.36 -2.21
CA LEU A 83 5.72 11.66 -3.18
C LEU A 83 6.39 10.43 -3.79
N ASN A 84 5.76 9.27 -3.64
CA ASN A 84 6.21 8.00 -4.20
C ASN A 84 6.10 7.95 -5.74
N THR A 85 5.22 8.76 -6.33
CA THR A 85 4.96 8.79 -7.79
C THR A 85 5.72 9.90 -8.52
N ARG A 86 6.45 10.78 -7.81
CA ARG A 86 7.09 11.93 -8.43
C ARG A 86 8.12 11.53 -9.48
N LEU A 87 8.92 10.49 -9.23
CA LEU A 87 9.86 9.98 -10.23
C LEU A 87 9.15 9.41 -11.45
N LEU A 88 8.03 8.68 -11.25
CA LEU A 88 7.23 8.13 -12.34
C LEU A 88 6.65 9.26 -13.21
N ARG A 89 6.16 10.33 -12.59
CA ARG A 89 5.67 11.53 -13.30
C ARG A 89 6.78 12.18 -14.14
N GLU A 90 7.98 12.33 -13.60
CA GLU A 90 9.15 12.83 -14.36
C GLU A 90 9.54 11.91 -15.53
N HIS A 91 9.19 10.63 -15.46
CA HIS A 91 9.35 9.67 -16.56
C HIS A 91 8.11 9.58 -17.48
N GLY A 92 7.20 10.55 -17.40
CA GLY A 92 6.07 10.68 -18.32
C GLY A 92 4.88 9.78 -18.00
N TRP A 93 4.78 9.26 -16.78
CA TRP A 93 3.58 8.57 -16.31
C TRP A 93 2.43 9.54 -16.11
N ASN A 94 1.20 9.09 -16.39
CA ASN A 94 0.01 9.83 -16.04
C ASN A 94 -0.33 9.59 -14.56
N VAL A 95 -0.10 10.60 -13.73
CA VAL A 95 -0.27 10.48 -12.28
C VAL A 95 -1.47 11.30 -11.81
N VAL A 96 -2.43 10.60 -11.23
CA VAL A 96 -3.60 11.19 -10.56
C VAL A 96 -3.31 11.28 -9.06
N PHE A 97 -3.64 12.43 -8.49
CA PHE A 97 -3.51 12.69 -7.07
C PHE A 97 -4.88 12.95 -6.46
N PHE A 98 -5.13 12.39 -5.28
CA PHE A 98 -6.27 12.79 -4.46
C PHE A 98 -5.79 13.51 -3.20
N ASP A 99 -6.32 14.70 -2.96
CA ASP A 99 -5.90 15.60 -1.89
C ASP A 99 -7.12 16.13 -1.12
N ALA A 100 -7.02 16.27 0.20
CA ALA A 100 -8.15 16.73 1.01
C ALA A 100 -8.47 18.23 0.86
N ILE A 101 -7.52 19.04 0.39
CA ILE A 101 -7.51 20.49 0.51
C ILE A 101 -7.38 21.17 -0.86
N VAL A 102 -6.50 20.69 -1.73
CA VAL A 102 -6.10 21.32 -2.99
C VAL A 102 -6.84 20.68 -4.17
N ASN A 103 -7.37 21.51 -5.07
CA ASN A 103 -7.93 21.07 -6.35
C ASN A 103 -7.16 21.73 -7.48
N ASP A 104 -6.59 20.93 -8.38
CA ASP A 104 -5.98 21.41 -9.63
C ASP A 104 -5.96 20.28 -10.66
N THR A 105 -7.09 20.09 -11.34
CA THR A 105 -7.29 19.00 -12.30
C THR A 105 -6.40 19.15 -13.54
N ASN A 106 -5.89 20.34 -13.85
CA ASN A 106 -4.96 20.55 -14.96
C ASN A 106 -3.63 19.82 -14.74
N VAL A 107 -3.25 19.59 -13.48
CA VAL A 107 -2.05 18.85 -13.10
C VAL A 107 -2.37 17.51 -12.45
N GLY A 108 -3.62 17.05 -12.54
CA GLY A 108 -4.07 15.74 -12.05
C GLY A 108 -4.43 15.68 -10.56
N ILE A 109 -4.62 16.82 -9.87
CA ILE A 109 -4.99 16.84 -8.44
C ILE A 109 -6.50 17.02 -8.30
N HIS A 110 -7.15 16.01 -7.72
CA HIS A 110 -8.58 15.98 -7.42
C HIS A 110 -8.81 16.19 -5.92
N LYS A 111 -9.58 17.22 -5.56
CA LYS A 111 -9.90 17.47 -4.17
C LYS A 111 -10.97 16.51 -3.65
N VAL A 112 -10.60 15.58 -2.78
CA VAL A 112 -11.51 14.63 -2.13
C VAL A 112 -10.89 14.08 -0.84
N ILE A 113 -11.72 13.86 0.18
CA ILE A 113 -11.35 13.04 1.34
C ILE A 113 -11.81 11.61 1.03
N LEU A 114 -10.87 10.72 0.78
CA LEU A 114 -11.17 9.34 0.43
C LEU A 114 -11.65 8.57 1.67
N THR A 115 -12.66 7.73 1.46
CA THR A 115 -13.28 6.85 2.46
C THR A 115 -13.51 5.48 1.83
N GLU A 116 -13.88 4.49 2.67
CA GLU A 116 -14.27 3.17 2.17
C GLU A 116 -15.41 3.25 1.13
N ASP A 117 -16.34 4.20 1.31
CA ASP A 117 -17.56 4.27 0.51
C ASP A 117 -17.39 5.03 -0.81
N ASN A 118 -16.42 5.94 -0.92
CA ASN A 118 -16.30 6.85 -2.07
C ASN A 118 -15.04 6.62 -2.94
N ILE A 119 -14.09 5.80 -2.51
CA ILE A 119 -12.79 5.70 -3.21
C ILE A 119 -12.95 5.17 -4.65
N VAL A 120 -13.82 4.20 -4.85
CA VAL A 120 -14.09 3.61 -6.17
C VAL A 120 -14.72 4.65 -7.10
N ASP A 121 -15.77 5.33 -6.65
CA ASP A 121 -16.43 6.39 -7.43
C ASP A 121 -15.48 7.55 -7.76
N SER A 122 -14.58 7.89 -6.81
CA SER A 122 -13.58 8.94 -7.01
C SER A 122 -12.56 8.56 -8.10
N PHE A 123 -12.14 7.30 -8.14
CA PHE A 123 -11.24 6.80 -9.19
C PHE A 123 -11.93 6.76 -10.55
N HIS A 124 -13.20 6.35 -10.61
CA HIS A 124 -14.00 6.40 -11.84
C HIS A 124 -14.16 7.83 -12.35
N ALA A 125 -14.49 8.77 -11.48
CA ALA A 125 -14.65 10.19 -11.83
C ALA A 125 -13.34 10.82 -12.33
N ALA A 126 -12.19 10.34 -11.84
CA ALA A 126 -10.86 10.75 -12.31
C ALA A 126 -10.37 9.95 -13.54
N LEU A 127 -11.21 9.08 -14.11
CA LEU A 127 -10.91 8.25 -15.28
C LEU A 127 -9.68 7.33 -15.09
N VAL A 128 -9.42 6.91 -13.86
CA VAL A 128 -8.34 5.96 -13.56
C VAL A 128 -8.69 4.60 -14.19
N PRO A 129 -7.78 3.98 -14.97
CA PRO A 129 -8.01 2.63 -15.50
C PRO A 129 -8.16 1.59 -14.40
N ILE A 130 -9.07 0.63 -14.61
CA ILE A 130 -9.30 -0.48 -13.68
C ILE A 130 -7.99 -1.26 -13.42
N GLU A 131 -7.19 -1.49 -14.46
CA GLU A 131 -5.87 -2.13 -14.38
C GLU A 131 -4.73 -1.11 -14.36
N VAL A 132 -4.81 -0.11 -13.49
CA VAL A 132 -3.74 0.89 -13.28
C VAL A 132 -2.38 0.23 -12.94
N ASP A 133 -1.27 0.76 -13.44
CA ASP A 133 0.05 0.18 -13.15
C ASP A 133 0.43 0.30 -11.67
N TYR A 134 0.16 1.44 -11.03
CA TYR A 134 0.56 1.69 -9.65
C TYR A 134 -0.46 2.47 -8.81
N VAL A 135 -0.66 2.07 -7.56
CA VAL A 135 -1.39 2.87 -6.56
C VAL A 135 -0.57 2.95 -5.27
N SER A 136 -0.38 4.17 -4.76
CA SER A 136 0.25 4.44 -3.46
C SER A 136 -0.80 4.95 -2.47
N ILE A 137 -0.85 4.34 -1.29
CA ILE A 137 -1.86 4.56 -0.23
C ILE A 137 -1.13 4.92 1.06
N ASP A 138 -1.23 6.17 1.51
CA ASP A 138 -0.52 6.62 2.73
C ASP A 138 -1.27 7.71 3.49
N VAL A 139 -2.33 7.35 4.21
CA VAL A 139 -3.19 8.30 4.97
C VAL A 139 -3.01 8.20 6.49
N ASP A 140 -1.97 7.48 6.95
CA ASP A 140 -1.59 7.22 8.35
C ASP A 140 -2.73 6.70 9.28
N SER A 141 -3.80 6.13 8.71
CA SER A 141 -5.04 5.87 9.45
C SER A 141 -5.87 4.73 8.83
N ILE A 142 -6.72 5.04 7.84
CA ILE A 142 -7.73 4.12 7.30
C ILE A 142 -7.25 3.36 6.06
N ASP A 143 -5.94 3.28 5.86
CA ASP A 143 -5.24 2.71 4.70
C ASP A 143 -5.78 1.33 4.32
N LEU A 144 -6.01 0.48 5.33
CA LEU A 144 -6.55 -0.86 5.12
C LEU A 144 -7.98 -0.85 4.59
N TRP A 145 -8.82 0.09 5.05
CA TRP A 145 -10.21 0.23 4.59
C TRP A 145 -10.24 0.75 3.16
N LEU A 146 -9.38 1.72 2.83
CA LEU A 146 -9.20 2.22 1.46
C LEU A 146 -8.70 1.13 0.52
N LEU A 147 -7.67 0.38 0.92
CA LEU A 147 -7.16 -0.75 0.15
C LEU A 147 -8.26 -1.79 -0.10
N ARG A 148 -9.00 -2.20 0.94
CA ARG A 148 -10.06 -3.20 0.79
C ARG A 148 -11.16 -2.73 -0.17
N ALA A 149 -11.59 -1.47 -0.05
CA ALA A 149 -12.62 -0.91 -0.91
C ALA A 149 -12.15 -0.80 -2.37
N LEU A 150 -10.95 -0.25 -2.59
CA LEU A 150 -10.35 -0.12 -3.91
C LEU A 150 -10.31 -1.47 -4.63
N LEU A 151 -9.84 -2.51 -3.93
CA LEU A 151 -9.71 -3.85 -4.49
C LEU A 151 -11.04 -4.54 -4.77
N LYS A 152 -12.21 -3.99 -4.43
CA LYS A 152 -13.49 -4.57 -4.86
C LYS A 152 -13.67 -4.50 -6.38
N GLU A 153 -13.11 -3.49 -7.03
CA GLU A 153 -13.28 -3.24 -8.47
C GLU A 153 -11.96 -3.02 -9.20
N TYR A 154 -11.04 -2.24 -8.61
CA TYR A 154 -9.76 -1.97 -9.22
C TYR A 154 -8.79 -3.15 -9.05
N ARG A 155 -7.88 -3.27 -10.01
CA ARG A 155 -6.87 -4.32 -10.09
C ARG A 155 -5.49 -3.71 -10.37
N PRO A 156 -4.93 -2.83 -9.50
CA PRO A 156 -3.61 -2.28 -9.73
C PRO A 156 -2.56 -3.38 -9.94
N ARG A 157 -1.56 -3.16 -10.79
CA ARG A 157 -0.47 -4.15 -10.96
C ARG A 157 0.47 -4.13 -9.76
N VAL A 158 0.78 -2.94 -9.24
CA VAL A 158 1.60 -2.70 -8.05
C VAL A 158 0.85 -1.81 -7.07
N ILE A 159 0.96 -2.11 -5.77
CA ILE A 159 0.40 -1.31 -4.70
C ILE A 159 1.50 -1.06 -3.67
N SER A 160 1.68 0.19 -3.24
CA SER A 160 2.36 0.49 -1.98
C SER A 160 1.34 0.97 -0.95
N VAL A 161 1.53 0.59 0.30
CA VAL A 161 0.67 1.03 1.39
C VAL A 161 1.49 1.23 2.66
N GLU A 162 1.23 2.31 3.39
CA GLU A 162 1.88 2.53 4.69
C GLU A 162 1.43 1.45 5.69
N TYR A 163 2.34 1.05 6.58
CA TYR A 163 2.03 0.07 7.60
C TYR A 163 2.65 0.42 8.96
N ASN A 164 1.97 -0.02 10.01
CA ASN A 164 2.45 0.14 11.36
C ASN A 164 3.40 -1.01 11.74
N ARG A 165 4.71 -0.72 11.67
CA ARG A 165 5.76 -1.68 11.99
C ARG A 165 5.83 -2.12 13.46
N ASN A 166 5.15 -1.41 14.35
CA ASN A 166 5.22 -1.67 15.77
C ASN A 166 4.47 -2.95 16.19
N PHE A 167 3.57 -3.44 15.34
CA PHE A 167 2.86 -4.71 15.54
C PHE A 167 3.69 -5.90 15.05
N LEU A 168 3.45 -7.07 15.65
CA LEU A 168 4.06 -8.32 15.23
C LEU A 168 3.43 -8.79 13.91
N SER A 169 4.17 -9.60 13.14
CA SER A 169 3.78 -9.98 11.78
C SER A 169 2.44 -10.74 11.69
N TRP A 170 2.06 -11.47 12.73
CA TRP A 170 0.82 -12.25 12.79
C TRP A 170 -0.39 -11.48 13.34
N MET A 171 -0.20 -10.25 13.81
CA MET A 171 -1.29 -9.45 14.37
C MET A 171 -2.15 -8.87 13.25
N HIS A 172 -3.47 -8.90 13.42
CA HIS A 172 -4.46 -8.41 12.45
C HIS A 172 -5.12 -7.13 12.98
N ILE A 173 -4.31 -6.13 13.33
CA ILE A 173 -4.76 -4.89 13.97
C ILE A 173 -4.89 -3.79 12.93
N THR A 174 -5.95 -3.00 13.03
CA THR A 174 -6.13 -1.79 12.22
C THR A 174 -6.88 -0.73 13.01
N HIS A 175 -6.81 0.51 12.54
CA HIS A 175 -7.68 1.57 13.00
C HIS A 175 -9.15 1.30 12.64
N ILE A 176 -10.08 1.89 13.37
CA ILE A 176 -11.49 2.00 12.99
C ILE A 176 -11.65 2.71 11.64
N ARG A 177 -12.83 2.59 11.02
CA ARG A 177 -13.13 3.16 9.70
C ARG A 177 -13.13 4.69 9.63
N ASP A 178 -13.31 5.35 10.77
CA ASP A 178 -13.28 6.80 10.85
C ASP A 178 -11.83 7.29 10.79
N TRP A 179 -11.56 8.19 9.84
CA TRP A 179 -10.23 8.76 9.71
C TRP A 179 -9.91 9.63 10.94
N HIS A 180 -8.73 9.38 11.49
CA HIS A 180 -8.15 10.21 12.52
C HIS A 180 -6.71 10.53 12.18
N GLN A 181 -6.35 11.80 12.35
CA GLN A 181 -4.96 12.26 12.24
C GLN A 181 -4.05 11.43 13.16
N TRP A 182 -2.93 10.99 12.60
CA TRP A 182 -1.90 10.32 13.36
C TRP A 182 -1.29 11.25 14.42
N THR A 183 -1.20 10.76 15.65
CA THR A 183 -0.66 11.50 16.80
C THR A 183 0.88 11.44 16.87
N ARG A 184 1.56 10.92 15.84
CA ARG A 184 3.00 10.64 15.81
C ARG A 184 3.45 9.70 16.92
N LYS A 185 2.54 8.80 17.32
CA LYS A 185 2.74 7.78 18.33
C LYS A 185 2.72 6.40 17.72
N SER A 186 2.95 5.40 18.54
CA SER A 186 2.99 4.00 18.14
C SER A 186 1.69 3.45 17.55
N VAL A 187 0.53 3.99 17.92
CA VAL A 187 -0.78 3.51 17.46
C VAL A 187 -1.25 4.37 16.30
N TYR A 188 -1.27 3.75 15.11
CA TYR A 188 -1.68 4.33 13.82
C TYR A 188 -1.94 3.23 12.79
N GLY A 189 -2.61 3.56 11.70
CA GLY A 189 -2.73 2.71 10.52
C GLY A 189 -3.15 1.27 10.81
N ALA A 190 -2.53 0.33 10.10
CA ALA A 190 -2.74 -1.10 10.26
C ALA A 190 -1.43 -1.89 10.40
N SER A 191 -1.48 -3.04 11.05
CA SER A 191 -0.35 -3.96 11.11
C SER A 191 -0.03 -4.54 9.73
N ALA A 192 1.23 -4.90 9.51
CA ALA A 192 1.65 -5.58 8.27
C ALA A 192 0.89 -6.90 8.03
N GLY A 193 0.54 -7.62 9.11
CA GLY A 193 -0.26 -8.85 9.04
C GLY A 193 -1.66 -8.61 8.48
N ALA A 194 -2.37 -7.60 9.00
CA ALA A 194 -3.69 -7.21 8.52
C ALA A 194 -3.65 -6.79 7.04
N MET A 195 -2.65 -5.99 6.68
CA MET A 195 -2.48 -5.51 5.31
C MET A 195 -2.19 -6.64 4.33
N ASN A 196 -1.26 -7.53 4.70
CA ASN A 196 -0.95 -8.72 3.90
C ASN A 196 -2.15 -9.66 3.79
N HIS A 197 -2.98 -9.79 4.83
CA HIS A 197 -4.20 -10.57 4.77
C HIS A 197 -5.15 -10.04 3.69
N ILE A 198 -5.49 -8.74 3.73
CA ILE A 198 -6.39 -8.10 2.75
C ILE A 198 -5.82 -8.18 1.32
N ALA A 199 -4.53 -7.89 1.13
CA ALA A 199 -3.90 -7.98 -0.19
C ALA A 199 -3.92 -9.42 -0.73
N LYS A 200 -3.57 -10.40 0.11
CA LYS A 200 -3.49 -11.81 -0.28
C LYS A 200 -4.83 -12.39 -0.72
N ILE A 201 -5.91 -12.13 0.03
CA ILE A 201 -7.25 -12.63 -0.35
C ILE A 201 -7.77 -11.99 -1.65
N ASN A 202 -7.20 -10.86 -2.06
CA ASN A 202 -7.51 -10.17 -3.31
C ASN A 202 -6.54 -10.49 -4.45
N GLY A 203 -5.70 -11.52 -4.32
CA GLY A 203 -4.82 -11.99 -5.39
C GLY A 203 -3.50 -11.22 -5.51
N TYR A 204 -3.02 -10.61 -4.43
CA TYR A 204 -1.72 -9.95 -4.38
C TYR A 204 -0.71 -10.76 -3.56
N LYS A 205 0.57 -10.54 -3.83
CA LYS A 205 1.68 -11.04 -3.01
C LYS A 205 2.55 -9.86 -2.59
N VAL A 206 2.86 -9.78 -1.29
CA VAL A 206 3.88 -8.86 -0.80
C VAL A 206 5.25 -9.28 -1.34
N VAL A 207 5.97 -8.33 -1.93
CA VAL A 207 7.28 -8.56 -2.53
C VAL A 207 8.39 -7.82 -1.78
N ASN A 208 8.04 -6.77 -1.04
CA ASN A 208 8.97 -5.96 -0.26
C ASN A 208 8.27 -5.35 0.97
N ILE A 209 8.99 -5.25 2.09
CA ILE A 209 8.55 -4.53 3.30
C ILE A 209 9.71 -3.64 3.73
N MET A 210 9.50 -2.32 3.75
CA MET A 210 10.55 -1.37 4.11
C MET A 210 10.87 -1.45 5.61
N PRO A 211 12.12 -1.75 6.02
CA PRO A 211 12.51 -1.81 7.43
C PRO A 211 12.39 -0.47 8.18
N SER A 212 12.33 0.63 7.43
CA SER A 212 12.09 1.98 7.94
C SER A 212 10.68 2.20 8.47
N GLY A 213 9.73 1.28 8.22
CA GLY A 213 8.35 1.41 8.67
C GLY A 213 7.49 2.36 7.85
N MET A 214 7.85 2.57 6.58
CA MET A 214 7.03 3.33 5.62
C MET A 214 6.11 2.34 4.90
N ASP A 215 6.48 1.87 3.71
CA ASP A 215 5.57 1.11 2.85
C ASP A 215 5.81 -0.41 2.87
N MET A 216 4.74 -1.15 2.63
CA MET A 216 4.77 -2.50 2.05
C MET A 216 4.46 -2.42 0.56
N PHE A 217 5.13 -3.23 -0.25
CA PHE A 217 4.89 -3.33 -1.69
C PHE A 217 4.27 -4.66 -2.04
N PHE A 218 3.17 -4.61 -2.78
CA PHE A 218 2.41 -5.74 -3.25
C PHE A 218 2.38 -5.73 -4.78
N VAL A 219 2.48 -6.91 -5.38
CA VAL A 219 2.30 -7.11 -6.82
C VAL A 219 1.21 -8.14 -7.04
N ARG A 220 0.37 -7.90 -8.05
CA ARG A 220 -0.72 -8.81 -8.44
C ARG A 220 -0.14 -10.18 -8.85
N GLN A 221 -0.73 -11.27 -8.38
CA GLN A 221 -0.14 -12.61 -8.52
C GLN A 221 -0.06 -13.09 -9.96
N ASP A 222 -1.04 -12.77 -10.80
CA ASP A 222 -1.03 -13.07 -12.25
C ASP A 222 0.12 -12.35 -12.97
N VAL A 223 0.39 -11.09 -12.60
CA VAL A 223 1.53 -10.33 -13.11
C VAL A 223 2.84 -11.00 -12.67
N LEU A 224 2.96 -11.41 -11.41
CA LEU A 224 4.14 -12.15 -10.97
C LEU A 224 4.29 -13.48 -11.71
N GLN A 225 3.21 -14.24 -11.92
CA GLN A 225 3.25 -15.51 -12.66
C GLN A 225 3.71 -15.35 -14.11
N ALA A 226 3.37 -14.23 -14.75
CA ALA A 226 3.77 -13.97 -16.13
C ALA A 226 5.26 -13.61 -16.27
N HIS A 227 5.93 -13.19 -15.20
CA HIS A 227 7.29 -12.63 -15.26
C HIS A 227 8.30 -13.33 -14.35
N CYS A 228 7.86 -14.06 -13.33
CA CYS A 228 8.70 -14.55 -12.26
C CYS A 228 8.43 -16.02 -11.93
N ILE A 229 9.50 -16.72 -11.60
CA ILE A 229 9.42 -18.01 -10.91
C ILE A 229 8.86 -17.77 -9.51
N LEU A 230 7.58 -18.10 -9.28
CA LEU A 230 6.87 -17.71 -8.04
C LEU A 230 7.53 -18.15 -6.73
N HIS A 231 8.23 -19.29 -6.74
CA HIS A 231 8.91 -19.83 -5.56
C HIS A 231 10.21 -19.10 -5.23
N SER A 232 10.72 -18.26 -6.15
CA SER A 232 11.91 -17.44 -5.90
C SER A 232 11.59 -16.14 -5.15
N ILE A 233 10.32 -15.72 -5.16
CA ILE A 233 9.84 -14.56 -4.43
C ILE A 233 9.69 -14.92 -2.95
N ALA A 234 10.36 -14.15 -2.08
CA ALA A 234 10.34 -14.31 -0.64
C ALA A 234 8.93 -14.44 -0.05
N GLN A 235 8.82 -15.20 1.04
CA GLN A 235 7.58 -15.34 1.79
C GLN A 235 7.39 -14.16 2.75
N PHE A 236 6.15 -13.89 3.14
CA PHE A 236 5.84 -12.81 4.07
C PHE A 236 6.63 -12.91 5.38
N ASP A 237 6.76 -14.10 5.96
CA ASP A 237 7.48 -14.29 7.22
C ASP A 237 8.98 -13.95 7.11
N GLU A 238 9.60 -14.23 5.96
CA GLU A 238 10.97 -13.83 5.67
C GLU A 238 11.09 -12.30 5.59
N LEU A 239 10.22 -11.65 4.80
CA LEU A 239 10.20 -10.20 4.65
C LEU A 239 9.91 -9.50 5.99
N ALA A 240 8.98 -10.03 6.78
CA ALA A 240 8.64 -9.55 8.10
C ALA A 240 9.83 -9.62 9.08
N HIS A 241 10.57 -10.72 9.04
CA HIS A 241 11.77 -10.89 9.84
C HIS A 241 12.85 -9.87 9.42
N MET A 242 13.09 -9.73 8.12
CA MET A 242 14.07 -8.78 7.55
C MET A 242 13.72 -7.32 7.90
N ALA A 243 12.44 -6.94 7.86
CA ALA A 243 11.96 -5.61 8.24
C ALA A 243 11.98 -5.35 9.76
N GLY A 244 12.16 -6.41 10.56
CA GLY A 244 12.16 -6.33 12.01
C GLY A 244 10.80 -5.93 12.57
N LEU A 245 9.71 -6.50 12.05
CA LEU A 245 8.35 -6.25 12.54
C LEU A 245 8.24 -6.53 14.05
N GLY A 246 7.52 -5.65 14.75
CA GLY A 246 7.39 -5.66 16.21
C GLY A 246 8.53 -4.95 16.95
N ARG A 247 9.62 -4.57 16.27
CA ARG A 247 10.64 -3.69 16.87
C ARG A 247 10.10 -2.27 16.95
N ARG A 248 10.04 -1.75 18.18
CA ARG A 248 9.46 -0.45 18.49
C ARG A 248 10.29 0.68 17.89
N MET A 249 9.64 1.58 17.14
CA MET A 249 10.27 2.75 16.50
C MET A 249 9.66 4.06 16.98
N HIS A 250 8.38 4.04 17.29
CA HIS A 250 7.61 5.24 17.60
C HIS A 250 7.43 5.42 19.11
N PRO A 251 7.29 6.68 19.59
CA PRO A 251 6.97 6.97 20.98
C PRO A 251 5.71 6.25 21.45
N THR A 252 5.61 6.01 22.75
CA THR A 252 4.45 5.36 23.39
C THR A 252 3.16 6.15 23.14
N CYS A 253 2.06 5.41 22.96
CA CYS A 253 0.74 5.99 22.70
C CYS A 253 0.14 6.77 23.88
N ASP A 254 -0.82 7.64 23.57
CA ASP A 254 -1.80 8.19 24.51
C ASP A 254 -2.98 7.22 24.59
N LYS A 255 -3.16 6.59 25.75
CA LYS A 255 -4.20 5.57 25.94
C LYS A 255 -5.62 6.06 25.69
N GLN A 256 -5.93 7.30 26.07
CA GLN A 256 -7.29 7.82 25.95
C GLN A 256 -7.60 8.22 24.52
N LYS A 257 -6.60 8.70 23.78
CA LYS A 257 -6.79 9.16 22.40
C LYS A 257 -6.62 8.06 21.36
N ASP A 258 -5.62 7.20 21.54
CA ASP A 258 -5.17 6.31 20.49
C ASP A 258 -5.82 4.92 20.59
N LEU A 259 -5.89 4.32 21.79
CA LEU A 259 -6.42 2.96 21.95
C LEU A 259 -7.88 2.77 21.54
N PRO A 260 -8.80 3.73 21.73
CA PRO A 260 -10.18 3.56 21.30
C PRO A 260 -10.34 3.35 19.78
N ARG A 261 -9.30 3.67 19.01
CA ARG A 261 -9.27 3.55 17.55
C ARG A 261 -8.82 2.18 17.07
N LEU A 262 -8.32 1.30 17.94
CA LEU A 262 -7.82 -0.01 17.53
C LEU A 262 -8.90 -1.08 17.55
N ILE A 263 -8.90 -1.91 16.51
CA ILE A 263 -9.75 -3.07 16.35
C ILE A 263 -8.98 -4.23 15.72
N ASP A 264 -9.43 -5.44 16.03
CA ASP A 264 -9.05 -6.65 15.33
C ASP A 264 -9.84 -6.78 14.02
N LEU A 265 -9.14 -6.87 12.90
CA LEU A 265 -9.73 -6.92 11.56
C LEU A 265 -10.68 -8.10 11.39
N ASP A 266 -10.28 -9.30 11.80
CA ASP A 266 -11.02 -10.52 11.51
C ASP A 266 -12.38 -10.54 12.23
N LEU A 267 -12.40 -10.11 13.49
CA LEU A 267 -13.62 -9.98 14.27
C LEU A 267 -14.49 -8.81 13.78
N GLU A 268 -13.86 -7.71 13.37
CA GLU A 268 -14.58 -6.56 12.82
C GLU A 268 -15.33 -6.92 11.54
N LEU A 269 -14.69 -7.66 10.62
CA LEU A 269 -15.31 -8.14 9.39
C LEU A 269 -16.48 -9.12 9.64
N GLN A 270 -16.55 -9.73 10.82
CA GLN A 270 -17.67 -10.58 11.26
C GLN A 270 -18.79 -9.80 11.95
N GLY A 271 -18.69 -8.46 12.06
CA GLY A 271 -19.65 -7.62 12.79
C GLY A 271 -19.54 -7.74 14.32
N LYS A 272 -18.43 -8.30 14.84
CA LYS A 272 -18.20 -8.52 16.27
C LYS A 272 -17.42 -7.36 16.89
N HIS A 273 -17.93 -6.14 16.75
CA HIS A 273 -17.24 -4.88 17.06
C HIS A 273 -16.61 -4.82 18.46
N GLU A 274 -17.38 -5.17 19.50
CA GLU A 274 -16.86 -5.12 20.88
C GLU A 274 -15.75 -6.16 21.11
N GLN A 275 -15.91 -7.37 20.55
CA GLN A 275 -14.89 -8.42 20.64
C GLN A 275 -13.63 -8.03 19.87
N ALA A 276 -13.79 -7.37 18.71
CA ALA A 276 -12.68 -6.85 17.92
C ALA A 276 -11.85 -5.84 18.71
N ARG A 277 -12.51 -4.89 19.36
CA ARG A 277 -11.88 -3.91 20.24
C ARG A 277 -11.17 -4.59 21.42
N LEU A 278 -11.84 -5.50 22.12
CA LEU A 278 -11.25 -6.20 23.28
C LEU A 278 -10.01 -7.02 22.89
N LYS A 279 -10.05 -7.74 21.75
CA LYS A 279 -8.90 -8.49 21.24
C LYS A 279 -7.73 -7.55 20.92
N ALA A 280 -7.98 -6.43 20.25
CA ALA A 280 -6.94 -5.46 19.93
C ALA A 280 -6.23 -4.90 21.18
N LEU A 281 -7.00 -4.58 22.22
CA LEU A 281 -6.44 -4.13 23.51
C LEU A 281 -5.62 -5.23 24.21
N GLY A 282 -6.03 -6.48 24.06
CA GLY A 282 -5.27 -7.65 24.51
C GLY A 282 -3.92 -7.77 23.81
N GLU A 283 -3.88 -7.56 22.48
CA GLU A 283 -2.64 -7.58 21.71
C GLU A 283 -1.69 -6.43 22.08
N VAL A 284 -2.21 -5.23 22.33
CA VAL A 284 -1.40 -4.12 22.89
C VAL A 284 -0.80 -4.49 24.24
N THR A 285 -1.58 -5.17 25.09
CA THR A 285 -1.10 -5.63 26.41
C THR A 285 0.05 -6.64 26.27
N LEU A 286 -0.05 -7.56 25.31
CA LEU A 286 1.04 -8.47 24.96
C LEU A 286 2.29 -7.70 24.50
N LEU A 287 2.14 -6.73 23.58
CA LEU A 287 3.26 -5.91 23.11
C LEU A 287 3.94 -5.12 24.23
N ASN A 288 3.17 -4.58 25.18
CA ASN A 288 3.70 -3.93 26.38
C ASN A 288 4.53 -4.88 27.24
N HIS A 289 4.09 -6.14 27.37
CA HIS A 289 4.83 -7.16 28.12
C HIS A 289 6.15 -7.53 27.45
N LEU A 290 6.13 -7.68 26.11
CA LEU A 290 7.30 -8.01 25.32
C LEU A 290 8.32 -6.86 25.26
N ASN A 291 7.87 -5.61 25.31
CA ASN A 291 8.71 -4.41 25.16
C ASN A 291 8.70 -3.52 26.41
N ARG A 292 9.12 -4.04 27.57
CA ARG A 292 9.02 -3.32 28.86
C ARG A 292 9.74 -1.96 28.91
N SER A 293 10.86 -1.81 28.20
CA SER A 293 11.63 -0.56 28.14
C SER A 293 11.06 0.47 27.16
N ASN A 294 10.24 0.04 26.19
CA ASN A 294 9.56 0.90 25.22
C ASN A 294 8.19 0.31 24.87
N PRO A 295 7.21 0.38 25.79
CA PRO A 295 5.92 -0.27 25.58
C PRO A 295 5.18 0.33 24.37
N MET A 296 4.16 -0.37 23.90
CA MET A 296 3.26 0.17 22.88
C MET A 296 2.51 1.38 23.44
N CYS A 297 1.96 1.23 24.63
CA CYS A 297 1.27 2.28 25.38
C CYS A 297 1.70 2.22 26.85
N ASN A 298 1.99 3.37 27.47
CA ASN A 298 2.46 3.39 28.85
C ASN A 298 1.38 2.89 29.82
N ASN A 299 1.77 2.11 30.82
CA ASN A 299 0.85 1.64 31.85
C ASN A 299 0.44 2.73 32.86
N LYS A 300 1.16 3.86 32.89
CA LYS A 300 0.89 5.02 33.75
C LYS A 300 -0.22 5.90 33.18
#